data_AF-S4PFB7-F1
#
_entry.id   AF-S4PFB7-F1
#
_cell.length_a   1.000
_cell.length_b   1.000
_cell.length_c   1.000
_cell.angle_alpha   90.00
_cell.angle_beta   90.00
_cell.angle_gamma   90.00
#
_symmetry.space_group_name_H-M   'P 1'
#
loop_
_entity.id
_entity.type
_entity.pdbx_description
1 polymer ?
#
loop_
_entity_poly.entity_id
_entity_poly.type
_entity_poly.pdbx_seq_one_letter_code
_entity_poly.pdbx_strand_id
1 'polypeptide(L)' 'EGSSAEQSGKIRLNDRIIEVDGTSLADKSNPQAVEILRNTGISVHLVLERYLRGPKFEHLQLAIFNEDRPTSP' A
#
# COMPACT_ATOMS: atom_id res chain seq x y z
N GLU A 1 -2.23 -4.49 14.57
CA GLU A 1 -0.86 -4.68 15.09
C GLU A 1 -0.47 -6.13 14.90
N GLY A 2 0.69 -6.41 14.28
CA GLY A 2 1.16 -7.78 14.04
C GLY A 2 1.08 -8.29 12.60
N SER A 3 0.95 -7.39 11.61
CA SER A 3 1.06 -7.79 10.20
C SER A 3 2.53 -7.97 9.79
N SER A 4 2.83 -8.94 8.92
CA SER A 4 4.20 -9.18 8.42
C SER A 4 4.86 -7.92 7.85
N ALA A 5 4.06 -6.99 7.31
CA ALA A 5 4.50 -5.69 6.83
C ALA A 5 5.09 -4.79 7.95
N GLU A 6 4.44 -4.77 9.11
CA GLU A 6 4.83 -3.98 10.28
C GLU A 6 6.09 -4.57 10.93
N GLN A 7 6.13 -5.90 11.10
CA GLN A 7 7.30 -6.59 11.63
C GLN A 7 8.51 -6.52 10.70
N SER A 8 8.29 -6.45 9.38
CA SER A 8 9.40 -6.32 8.43
C SER A 8 10.07 -4.95 8.51
N GLY A 9 9.35 -3.89 8.90
CA GLY A 9 9.84 -2.50 8.91
C GLY A 9 10.23 -1.95 7.53
N LYS A 10 10.08 -2.76 6.47
CA LYS A 10 10.37 -2.41 5.08
C LYS A 10 9.24 -1.59 4.46
N ILE A 11 8.00 -1.91 4.83
CA ILE A 11 6.77 -1.24 4.36
C ILE A 11 6.41 -0.15 5.36
N ARG A 12 6.17 1.06 4.86
CA ARG A 12 5.75 2.22 5.64
C ARG A 12 4.39 2.71 5.17
N LEU A 13 3.72 3.43 6.05
CA LEU A 13 2.60 4.29 5.66
C LEU A 13 3.05 5.18 4.49
N ASN A 14 2.15 5.39 3.52
CA ASN A 14 2.39 6.10 2.26
C ASN A 14 3.15 5.31 1.17
N ASP A 15 3.52 4.06 1.39
CA ASP A 15 4.03 3.21 0.31
C ASP A 15 2.88 2.69 -0.57
N ARG A 16 3.05 2.78 -1.89
CA ARG A 16 2.09 2.22 -2.85
C ARG A 16 2.64 0.92 -3.42
N ILE A 17 1.89 -0.18 -3.30
CA ILE A 17 2.25 -1.44 -3.94
C ILE A 17 2.05 -1.29 -5.46
N ILE A 18 3.13 -1.46 -6.22
CA ILE A 18 3.12 -1.38 -7.68
C ILE A 18 3.31 -2.75 -8.34
N GLU A 19 3.83 -3.74 -7.60
CA GLU A 19 4.05 -5.10 -8.11
C GLU A 19 3.93 -6.14 -6.98
N VAL A 20 3.41 -7.32 -7.33
CA VAL A 20 3.27 -8.47 -6.45
C VAL A 20 3.75 -9.71 -7.19
N ASP A 21 4.78 -10.37 -6.66
CA ASP A 21 5.38 -11.59 -7.19
C ASP A 21 5.79 -11.49 -8.67
N GLY A 22 6.32 -10.33 -9.08
CA GLY A 22 6.67 -10.03 -10.47
C GLY A 22 5.47 -9.61 -11.35
N THR A 23 4.26 -9.52 -10.78
CA THR A 23 3.06 -9.06 -11.48
C THR A 23 2.76 -7.61 -11.14
N SER A 24 2.86 -6.71 -12.11
CA SER A 24 2.58 -5.29 -11.90
C SER A 24 1.09 -5.06 -11.60
N LEU A 25 0.82 -4.37 -10.49
CA LEU A 25 -0.51 -3.95 -10.06
C LEU A 25 -0.93 -2.59 -10.61
N ALA A 26 -0.04 -1.88 -11.30
CA ALA A 26 -0.31 -0.55 -11.85
C ALA A 26 -1.54 -0.53 -12.78
N ASP A 27 -1.72 -1.58 -13.58
CA ASP A 27 -2.83 -1.75 -14.52
C ASP A 27 -3.95 -2.66 -13.98
N LYS A 28 -3.88 -3.05 -12.71
CA LYS A 28 -4.85 -3.95 -12.08
C LYS A 28 -5.84 -3.14 -11.24
N SER A 29 -7.10 -3.53 -11.31
CA SER A 29 -8.12 -3.03 -10.38
C SER A 29 -7.86 -3.55 -8.97
N ASN A 30 -8.22 -2.78 -7.94
CA ASN A 30 -8.15 -3.19 -6.53
C ASN A 30 -8.59 -4.64 -6.25
N PRO A 31 -9.75 -5.13 -6.74
CA PRO A 31 -10.14 -6.53 -6.53
C PRO A 31 -9.17 -7.55 -7.16
N GLN A 32 -8.62 -7.26 -8.33
CA GLN A 32 -7.62 -8.14 -8.97
C GLN A 32 -6.32 -8.14 -8.19
N ALA A 33 -5.88 -6.98 -7.70
CA ALA A 33 -4.70 -6.89 -6.82
C ALA A 33 -4.88 -7.73 -5.56
N VAL A 34 -6.06 -7.67 -4.94
CA VAL A 34 -6.41 -8.48 -3.77
C VAL A 34 -6.42 -9.97 -4.11
N GLU A 35 -6.95 -10.35 -5.27
CA GLU A 35 -6.95 -11.75 -5.70
C GLU A 35 -5.53 -12.28 -5.92
N ILE A 36 -4.67 -11.50 -6.59
CA ILE A 36 -3.25 -11.83 -6.76
C ILE A 36 -2.57 -11.99 -5.39
N LEU A 37 -2.77 -11.04 -4.48
CA LEU A 37 -2.25 -11.11 -3.11
C LEU A 37 -2.76 -12.35 -2.36
N ARG A 38 -4.03 -12.70 -2.49
CA ARG A 38 -4.60 -13.91 -1.85
C ARG A 38 -4.10 -15.20 -2.46
N ASN A 39 -3.78 -15.19 -3.76
CA ASN A 39 -3.27 -16.34 -4.48
C ASN A 39 -1.75 -16.52 -4.30
N THR A 40 -1.07 -15.53 -3.72
CA THR A 40 0.35 -15.65 -3.36
C THR A 40 0.57 -16.60 -2.17
N GLY A 41 1.73 -17.26 -2.16
CA GLY A 41 2.08 -18.24 -1.14
C GLY A 41 2.60 -17.63 0.17
N ILE A 42 3.26 -18.46 0.98
CA ILE A 42 3.84 -18.06 2.28
C ILE A 42 4.91 -16.96 2.13
N SER A 43 5.52 -16.83 0.95
CA SER A 43 6.47 -15.77 0.61
C SER A 43 5.98 -15.06 -0.64
N VAL A 44 5.98 -13.73 -0.59
CA VAL A 44 5.56 -12.86 -1.69
C VAL A 44 6.58 -11.75 -1.87
N HIS A 45 6.93 -11.47 -3.13
CA HIS A 45 7.79 -10.34 -3.46
C HIS A 45 6.95 -9.10 -3.76
N LEU A 46 7.03 -8.08 -2.92
CA LEU A 46 6.30 -6.82 -3.12
C LEU A 46 7.26 -5.74 -3.60
N VAL A 47 6.90 -5.05 -4.68
CA VAL A 47 7.59 -3.81 -5.09
C VAL A 47 6.71 -2.64 -4.70
N LEU A 48 7.31 -1.70 -3.99
CA LEU A 48 6.65 -0.55 -3.40
C LEU A 48 7.23 0.73 -4.00
N GLU A 49 6.35 1.66 -4.36
CA GLU A 49 6.69 3.02 -4.72
C GLU A 49 6.55 3.91 -3.48
N ARG A 50 7.68 4.50 -3.04
CA ARG A 50 7.73 5.43 -1.92
C ARG A 50 7.93 6.86 -2.42
N TYR A 51 6.98 7.73 -2.15
CA TYR A 51 7.16 9.17 -2.35
C TYR A 51 7.94 9.74 -1.17
N LEU A 52 9.20 10.11 -1.37
CA LEU A 52 10.04 10.64 -0.28
C LEU A 52 9.80 12.13 -0.01
N ARG A 53 9.43 12.91 -1.05
CA ARG A 53 9.21 14.37 -0.99
C ARG A 53 8.27 14.82 -2.13
N GLY A 54 7.68 16.00 -1.99
CA GLY A 54 6.88 16.68 -3.02
C GLY A 54 5.37 16.66 -2.76
N PRO A 55 4.58 17.33 -3.62
CA PRO A 55 3.15 17.58 -3.38
C PRO A 55 2.34 16.29 -3.21
N LYS A 56 2.76 15.19 -3.85
CA LYS A 56 2.13 13.87 -3.72
C LYS A 56 2.37 13.22 -2.35
N PHE A 57 3.54 13.42 -1.75
CA PHE A 57 3.83 12.97 -0.39
C PHE A 57 2.98 13.74 0.63
N GLU A 58 2.90 15.06 0.48
CA GLU A 58 2.08 15.91 1.36
C GLU A 58 0.59 15.56 1.26
N HIS A 59 0.09 15.33 0.04
CA HIS A 59 -1.30 14.91 -0.17
C HIS A 59 -1.61 13.54 0.46
N LEU A 60 -0.68 12.59 0.35
CA LEU A 60 -0.84 11.27 0.97
C LEU A 60 -0.74 11.35 2.50
N GLN A 61 0.12 12.22 3.06
CA GLN A 61 0.16 12.45 4.51
C GLN A 61 -1.15 13.05 5.02
N LEU A 62 -1.71 14.03 4.31
CA LEU A 62 -3.02 14.60 4.65
C LEU A 62 -4.14 13.58 4.56
N ALA A 63 -4.15 12.72 3.53
CA ALA A 63 -5.16 11.67 3.38
C ALA A 63 -5.15 10.68 4.56
N ILE A 64 -3.97 10.25 5.01
CA ILE A 64 -3.84 9.34 6.17
C ILE A 64 -4.25 10.04 7.47
N PHE A 65 -3.90 11.32 7.64
CA PHE A 65 -4.25 12.08 8.84
C PHE A 65 -5.75 12.42 8.93
N ASN A 66 -6.43 12.52 7.79
CA ASN A 66 -7.83 12.96 7.71
C ASN A 66 -8.84 11.80 7.84
N GLU A 67 -8.39 10.57 8.08
CA GLU A 67 -9.22 9.39 8.30
C GLU A 67 -9.87 9.36 9.71
N ASP A 68 -9.58 10.36 10.56
CA ASP A 68 -10.21 10.59 11.88
C ASP A 68 -11.26 11.72 11.87
N ARG A 69 -11.86 12.04 10.71
CA ARG A 69 -13.09 12.83 10.69
C ARG A 69 -14.28 11.95 10.30
N PRO A 70 -15.23 11.66 11.21
CA PRO A 70 -16.52 11.15 10.79
C PRO A 70 -17.07 12.15 9.78
N THR A 71 -17.39 11.66 8.58
CA THR A 71 -18.23 12.39 7.64
C THR A 71 -19.46 12.85 8.41
N SER A 72 -19.47 14.13 8.77
CA SER A 72 -20.59 14.84 9.39
C SER A 72 -21.16 15.78 8.33
N PRO A 73 -22.47 16.10 8.33
CA PRO A 73 -23.46 15.88 9.38
C PRO A 73 -24.33 14.62 9.21
#